data_AF-A0A1F8NQT3-F1
#
_entry.id   AF-A0A1F8NQT3-F1
#
_cell.length_a   1.000
_cell.length_b   1.000
_cell.length_c   1.000
_cell.angle_alpha   90.00
_cell.angle_beta   90.00
_cell.angle_gamma   90.00
#
_symmetry.space_group_name_H-M   'P 1'
#
loop_
_entity.id
_entity.type
_entity.pdbx_description
1 polymer ?
#
loop_
_entity_poly.entity_id
_entity_poly.type
_entity_poly.pdbx_seq_one_letter_code
_entity_poly.pdbx_strand_id
1 'polypeptide(L)'
;SALKAAESTGLIDTQRLAILGHSMGSGVALSYSMTHPDTSATISISPVKQTVTPTQPRNLLLMAGSLEPQFVANANQLLSTAGGQGGDLTKGTARELEVVPNVEHISILFSPKAQTTARSWLDATFGPQPGALNYSDHRVLWYGLGILGFTVLANAGLNMISSSSQIMISQKPLRLRLVAILGGGIVATIILWLVSLIGAKLDQLLGLLVGGYLIVWFGVAGLIALLIFRPHIPRPRIRVLIKGLIALAALWLGVGLLGNFVWLSWLLIPYRFWIWIPSTIILIPWFFTVGSVAERAKPAVQMGWWIFQAITILLSLYLAIMLNPELGFLFIILPLVLVMIGLHMLVIYSKHGTWAYAISGAMFTTWLILAVFPLQ
;
A
#
# COMPACT_ATOMS: atom_id res chain seq x y z
N SER A 1 -22.74 -11.66 -6.51
CA SER A 1 -21.99 -10.51 -7.07
C SER A 1 -22.42 -9.25 -6.33
N ALA A 2 -21.62 -8.18 -6.40
CA ALA A 2 -22.01 -6.88 -5.84
C ALA A 2 -23.38 -6.43 -6.40
N LEU A 3 -23.63 -6.62 -7.70
CA LEU A 3 -24.93 -6.35 -8.32
C LEU A 3 -26.09 -7.11 -7.65
N LYS A 4 -25.98 -8.42 -7.42
CA LYS A 4 -27.03 -9.19 -6.71
C LYS A 4 -27.28 -8.70 -5.28
N ALA A 5 -26.22 -8.33 -4.56
CA ALA A 5 -26.36 -7.75 -3.22
C ALA A 5 -27.06 -6.39 -3.28
N ALA A 6 -26.74 -5.61 -4.31
CA ALA A 6 -27.32 -4.30 -4.55
C ALA A 6 -28.81 -4.43 -4.95
N GLU A 7 -29.15 -5.35 -5.87
CA GLU A 7 -30.54 -5.71 -6.24
C GLU A 7 -31.37 -6.14 -5.03
N SER A 8 -30.77 -6.90 -4.10
CA SER A 8 -31.47 -7.36 -2.89
C SER A 8 -31.90 -6.23 -1.94
N THR A 9 -31.37 -5.01 -2.11
CA THR A 9 -31.80 -3.84 -1.32
C THR A 9 -33.14 -3.28 -1.80
N GLY A 10 -33.58 -3.60 -3.02
CA GLY A 10 -34.77 -3.01 -3.65
C GLY A 10 -34.63 -1.53 -4.01
N LEU A 11 -33.45 -0.93 -3.83
CA LEU A 11 -33.18 0.50 -4.04
C LEU A 11 -32.56 0.81 -5.40
N ILE A 12 -32.53 -0.16 -6.33
CA ILE A 12 -31.71 -0.06 -7.55
C ILE A 12 -32.56 -0.17 -8.80
N ASP A 13 -32.32 0.78 -9.70
CA ASP A 13 -32.78 0.74 -11.07
C ASP A 13 -31.74 0.02 -11.94
N THR A 14 -32.00 -1.24 -12.26
CA THR A 14 -31.08 -2.08 -13.03
C THR A 14 -30.91 -1.61 -14.48
N GLN A 15 -31.75 -0.69 -14.98
CA GLN A 15 -31.61 -0.08 -16.30
C GLN A 15 -30.68 1.14 -16.30
N ARG A 16 -30.31 1.66 -15.12
CA ARG A 16 -29.40 2.80 -14.96
C ARG A 16 -28.09 2.39 -14.30
N LEU A 17 -27.44 1.38 -14.89
CA LEU A 17 -26.19 0.85 -14.39
C LEU A 17 -24.97 1.56 -14.99
N ALA A 18 -24.02 1.97 -14.15
CA ALA A 18 -22.67 2.33 -14.56
C ALA A 18 -21.65 1.56 -13.73
N ILE A 19 -20.48 1.34 -14.32
CA ILE A 19 -19.35 0.73 -13.62
C ILE A 19 -18.11 1.60 -13.74
N LEU A 20 -17.42 1.74 -12.62
CA LEU A 20 -16.17 2.48 -12.52
C LEU A 20 -15.11 1.57 -11.89
N GLY A 21 -13.91 1.60 -12.45
CA GLY A 21 -12.79 0.84 -11.91
C GLY A 21 -11.47 1.61 -12.03
N HIS A 22 -10.58 1.41 -11.05
CA HIS A 22 -9.23 1.97 -11.02
C HIS A 22 -8.18 0.87 -11.11
N SER A 23 -7.13 1.06 -11.90
CA SER A 23 -6.02 0.11 -12.05
C SER A 23 -6.51 -1.30 -12.39
N MET A 24 -6.19 -2.33 -11.61
CA MET A 24 -6.74 -3.68 -11.79
C MET A 24 -8.29 -3.71 -11.78
N GLY A 25 -8.92 -2.86 -10.97
CA GLY A 25 -10.39 -2.71 -10.96
C GLY A 25 -10.93 -2.12 -12.26
N SER A 26 -10.13 -1.37 -13.00
CA SER A 26 -10.48 -0.90 -14.35
C SER A 26 -10.61 -2.07 -15.32
N GLY A 27 -9.74 -3.07 -15.21
CA GLY A 27 -9.80 -4.29 -16.01
C GLY A 27 -11.10 -5.07 -15.74
N VAL A 28 -11.52 -5.11 -14.47
CA VAL A 28 -12.81 -5.68 -14.06
C VAL A 28 -13.97 -4.88 -14.66
N ALA A 29 -13.94 -3.54 -14.57
CA ALA A 29 -14.98 -2.67 -15.13
C ALA A 29 -15.13 -2.87 -16.65
N LEU A 30 -14.02 -2.89 -17.38
CA LEU A 30 -13.99 -3.12 -18.82
C LEU A 30 -14.51 -4.53 -19.17
N SER A 31 -14.00 -5.59 -18.54
CA SER A 31 -14.48 -6.96 -18.77
C SER A 31 -15.96 -7.15 -18.46
N TYR A 32 -16.43 -6.53 -17.37
CA TYR A 32 -17.83 -6.61 -16.98
C TYR A 32 -18.72 -5.98 -18.05
N SER A 33 -18.38 -4.78 -18.51
CA SER A 33 -19.16 -4.09 -19.54
C SER A 33 -19.12 -4.76 -20.91
N MET A 34 -18.09 -5.56 -21.21
CA MET A 34 -18.05 -6.41 -22.41
C MET A 34 -19.03 -7.59 -22.34
N THR A 35 -19.40 -8.04 -21.14
CA THR A 35 -20.31 -9.17 -20.93
C THR A 35 -21.72 -8.76 -20.49
N HIS A 36 -21.89 -7.48 -20.11
CA HIS A 36 -23.15 -6.89 -19.65
C HIS A 36 -23.44 -5.62 -20.47
N PRO A 37 -23.94 -5.77 -21.72
CA PRO A 37 -24.17 -4.64 -22.64
C PRO A 37 -25.22 -3.64 -22.15
N ASP A 38 -26.00 -4.00 -21.13
CA ASP A 38 -26.97 -3.13 -20.44
C ASP A 38 -26.29 -2.12 -19.50
N THR A 39 -24.97 -2.19 -19.33
CA THR A 39 -24.20 -1.19 -18.59
C THR A 39 -24.12 0.10 -19.39
N SER A 40 -24.83 1.14 -18.95
CA SER A 40 -25.02 2.41 -19.68
C SER A 40 -23.80 3.32 -19.70
N ALA A 41 -22.86 3.19 -18.75
CA ALA A 41 -21.59 3.90 -18.78
C ALA A 41 -20.45 3.11 -18.12
N THR A 42 -19.25 3.24 -18.67
CA THR A 42 -18.03 2.58 -18.17
C THR A 42 -16.92 3.58 -18.00
N ILE A 43 -16.41 3.72 -16.77
CA ILE A 43 -15.34 4.64 -16.42
C ILE A 43 -14.11 3.83 -15.98
N SER A 44 -13.00 4.01 -16.66
CA SER A 44 -11.77 3.27 -16.38
C SER A 44 -10.61 4.23 -16.08
N ILE A 45 -10.20 4.26 -14.81
CA ILE A 45 -9.17 5.15 -14.27
C ILE A 45 -7.84 4.40 -14.18
N SER A 46 -6.76 5.01 -14.69
CA SER A 46 -5.44 4.39 -14.87
C SER A 46 -5.58 2.98 -15.47
N PRO A 47 -6.08 2.89 -16.73
CA PRO A 47 -6.57 1.63 -17.28
C PRO A 47 -5.48 0.58 -17.44
N VAL A 48 -5.74 -0.66 -17.04
CA VAL A 48 -4.92 -1.81 -17.45
C VAL A 48 -5.26 -2.26 -18.88
N LYS A 49 -4.40 -3.07 -19.49
CA LYS A 49 -4.69 -3.67 -20.80
C LYS A 49 -5.93 -4.54 -20.70
N GLN A 50 -6.91 -4.29 -21.57
CA GLN A 50 -8.13 -5.08 -21.65
C GLN A 50 -8.73 -5.01 -23.06
N THR A 51 -9.59 -5.97 -23.39
CA THR A 51 -10.36 -5.94 -24.64
C THR A 51 -11.48 -4.90 -24.59
N VAL A 52 -11.55 -4.10 -25.65
CA VAL A 52 -12.66 -3.20 -25.98
C VAL A 52 -12.96 -3.32 -27.48
N THR A 53 -14.13 -2.89 -27.92
CA THR A 53 -14.55 -2.87 -29.32
C THR A 53 -15.15 -1.52 -29.70
N PRO A 54 -15.36 -1.24 -31.00
CA PRO A 54 -16.03 -0.01 -31.43
C PRO A 54 -17.48 0.14 -30.93
N THR A 55 -18.10 -0.93 -30.44
CA THR A 55 -19.49 -0.93 -29.95
C THR A 55 -19.60 -1.12 -28.44
N GLN A 56 -18.55 -1.60 -27.76
CA GLN A 56 -18.52 -1.84 -26.32
C GLN A 56 -17.15 -1.56 -25.71
N PRO A 57 -17.08 -1.08 -24.46
CA PRO A 57 -18.20 -0.77 -23.57
C PRO A 57 -18.99 0.48 -24.00
N ARG A 58 -20.24 0.59 -23.55
CA ARG A 58 -21.05 1.79 -23.78
C ARG A 58 -20.52 2.95 -22.96
N ASN A 59 -20.57 4.15 -23.55
CA ASN A 59 -20.14 5.42 -22.95
C ASN A 59 -18.84 5.26 -22.15
N LEU A 60 -17.74 5.05 -22.88
CA LEU A 60 -16.42 4.76 -22.32
C LEU A 60 -15.67 6.06 -21.98
N LEU A 61 -15.48 6.31 -20.70
CA LEU A 61 -14.55 7.33 -20.22
C LEU A 61 -13.26 6.67 -19.73
N LEU A 62 -12.15 7.05 -20.34
CA LEU A 62 -10.81 6.68 -19.91
C LEU A 62 -10.19 7.86 -19.17
N MET A 63 -9.55 7.61 -18.03
CA MET A 63 -8.80 8.64 -17.31
C MET A 63 -7.43 8.11 -16.93
N ALA A 64 -6.38 8.92 -17.05
CA ALA A 64 -5.03 8.55 -16.60
C ALA A 64 -4.28 9.78 -16.06
N GLY A 65 -3.45 9.60 -15.04
CA GLY A 65 -2.63 10.68 -14.51
C GLY A 65 -1.50 11.04 -15.47
N SER A 66 -1.17 12.33 -15.58
CA SER A 66 -0.10 12.79 -16.46
C SER A 66 1.29 12.29 -16.03
N LEU A 67 1.45 11.87 -14.77
CA LEU A 67 2.69 11.26 -14.24
C LEU A 67 2.75 9.74 -14.44
N GLU A 68 1.81 9.17 -15.21
CA GLU A 68 1.69 7.74 -15.47
C GLU A 68 1.84 7.41 -16.97
N PRO A 69 3.01 7.61 -17.59
CA PRO A 69 3.15 7.56 -19.06
C PRO A 69 2.70 6.22 -19.67
N GLN A 70 2.89 5.11 -18.96
CA GLN A 70 2.44 3.78 -19.41
C GLN A 70 0.91 3.65 -19.43
N PHE A 71 0.23 4.20 -18.42
CA PHE A 71 -1.23 4.18 -18.35
C PHE A 71 -1.86 5.15 -19.35
N VAL A 72 -1.23 6.30 -19.58
CA VAL A 72 -1.63 7.23 -20.67
C VAL A 72 -1.50 6.55 -22.04
N ALA A 73 -0.37 5.86 -22.29
CA ALA A 73 -0.19 5.13 -23.54
C ALA A 73 -1.24 4.01 -23.72
N ASN A 74 -1.53 3.25 -22.65
CA ASN A 74 -2.55 2.22 -22.69
C ASN A 74 -3.97 2.80 -22.90
N ALA A 75 -4.29 3.91 -22.25
CA ALA A 75 -5.58 4.59 -22.44
C ALA A 75 -5.76 5.06 -23.90
N ASN A 76 -4.72 5.63 -24.52
CA ASN A 76 -4.76 5.98 -25.94
C ASN A 76 -4.99 4.77 -26.84
N GLN A 77 -4.34 3.64 -26.55
CA GLN A 77 -4.53 2.40 -27.30
C GLN A 77 -5.97 1.87 -27.16
N LEU A 78 -6.53 1.87 -25.95
CA LEU A 78 -7.92 1.48 -25.71
C LEU A 78 -8.90 2.40 -26.44
N LEU A 79 -8.68 3.72 -26.38
CA LEU A 79 -9.52 4.70 -27.07
C LEU A 79 -9.51 4.47 -28.59
N SER A 80 -8.33 4.28 -29.17
CA SER A 80 -8.19 3.98 -30.59
C SER A 80 -8.93 2.69 -30.97
N THR A 81 -8.80 1.64 -30.16
CA THR A 81 -9.48 0.35 -30.36
C THR A 81 -11.01 0.48 -30.22
N ALA A 82 -11.48 1.38 -29.36
CA ALA A 82 -12.90 1.68 -29.16
C ALA A 82 -13.51 2.60 -30.25
N GLY A 83 -12.75 2.94 -31.30
CA GLY A 83 -13.22 3.75 -32.43
C GLY A 83 -12.86 5.23 -32.36
N GLY A 84 -12.01 5.64 -31.41
CA GLY A 84 -11.56 7.02 -31.24
C GLY A 84 -12.50 7.89 -30.41
N GLN A 85 -12.07 9.12 -30.15
CA GLN A 85 -12.83 10.09 -29.35
C GLN A 85 -14.06 10.61 -30.09
N GLY A 86 -15.16 10.80 -29.36
CA GLY A 86 -16.41 11.35 -29.89
C GLY A 86 -17.59 10.42 -29.63
N GLY A 87 -18.65 10.54 -30.44
CA GLY A 87 -19.89 9.78 -30.30
C GLY A 87 -20.97 10.52 -29.51
N ASP A 88 -22.00 9.78 -29.08
CA ASP A 88 -23.23 10.32 -28.49
C ASP A 88 -23.58 9.55 -27.22
N LEU A 89 -23.59 10.25 -26.08
CA LEU A 89 -23.87 9.69 -24.76
C LEU A 89 -25.26 9.04 -24.70
N THR A 90 -26.24 9.64 -25.37
CA THR A 90 -27.62 9.15 -25.37
C THR A 90 -27.78 7.85 -26.14
N LYS A 91 -26.85 7.57 -27.07
CA LYS A 91 -26.81 6.34 -27.88
C LYS A 91 -25.86 5.29 -27.32
N GLY A 92 -25.20 5.56 -26.20
CA GLY A 92 -24.20 4.65 -25.63
C GLY A 92 -22.87 4.63 -26.39
N THR A 93 -22.65 5.56 -27.32
CA THR A 93 -21.49 5.55 -28.23
C THR A 93 -20.43 6.59 -27.88
N ALA A 94 -20.54 7.29 -26.77
CA ALA A 94 -19.53 8.27 -26.40
C ALA A 94 -18.22 7.59 -25.97
N ARG A 95 -17.08 8.15 -26.38
CA ARG A 95 -15.74 7.76 -25.93
C ARG A 95 -14.89 8.99 -25.71
N GLU A 96 -14.20 9.02 -24.58
CA GLU A 96 -13.33 10.13 -24.21
C GLU A 96 -12.12 9.65 -23.40
N LEU A 97 -10.99 10.36 -23.54
CA LEU A 97 -9.81 10.22 -22.69
C LEU A 97 -9.50 11.55 -22.02
N GLU A 98 -9.50 11.56 -20.69
CA GLU A 98 -9.01 12.68 -19.88
C GLU A 98 -7.64 12.34 -19.29
N VAL A 99 -6.61 13.13 -19.65
CA VAL A 99 -5.30 13.06 -19.02
C VAL A 99 -5.26 14.07 -17.87
N VAL A 100 -5.35 13.57 -16.64
CA VAL A 100 -5.47 14.40 -15.44
C VAL A 100 -4.09 14.97 -15.07
N PRO A 101 -3.92 16.30 -14.97
CA PRO A 101 -2.60 16.91 -14.77
C PRO A 101 -2.05 16.69 -13.37
N ASN A 102 -0.73 16.53 -13.27
CA ASN A 102 0.07 16.54 -12.03
C ASN A 102 -0.29 15.46 -10.99
N VAL A 103 -0.91 14.36 -11.42
CA VAL A 103 -1.25 13.24 -10.53
C VAL A 103 -0.62 11.95 -11.04
N GLU A 104 -0.29 11.09 -10.09
CA GLU A 104 0.17 9.72 -10.32
C GLU A 104 -0.94 8.71 -10.00
N HIS A 105 -0.59 7.42 -10.07
CA HIS A 105 -1.46 6.26 -9.98
C HIS A 105 -2.43 6.26 -8.80
N ILE A 106 -2.01 6.73 -7.62
CA ILE A 106 -2.85 6.72 -6.42
C ILE A 106 -3.61 8.04 -6.27
N SER A 107 -2.93 9.16 -6.47
CA SER A 107 -3.44 10.52 -6.26
C SER A 107 -4.54 10.93 -7.24
N ILE A 108 -4.65 10.30 -8.41
CA ILE A 108 -5.76 10.53 -9.35
C ILE A 108 -7.13 10.32 -8.72
N LEU A 109 -7.28 9.38 -7.77
CA LEU A 109 -8.55 9.12 -7.06
C LEU A 109 -9.00 10.29 -6.18
N PHE A 110 -8.05 11.10 -5.73
CA PHE A 110 -8.28 12.27 -4.87
C PHE A 110 -8.27 13.59 -5.67
N SER A 111 -8.10 13.53 -6.99
CA SER A 111 -8.08 14.71 -7.85
C SER A 111 -9.48 15.30 -8.01
N PRO A 112 -9.70 16.58 -7.67
CA PRO A 112 -10.98 17.24 -7.93
C PRO A 112 -11.37 17.21 -9.41
N LYS A 113 -10.38 17.27 -10.30
CA LYS A 113 -10.60 17.18 -11.76
C LYS A 113 -11.09 15.78 -12.15
N ALA A 114 -10.44 14.71 -11.68
CA ALA A 114 -10.89 13.34 -11.98
C ALA A 114 -12.30 13.07 -11.44
N GLN A 115 -12.58 13.51 -10.20
CA GLN A 115 -13.89 13.36 -9.57
C GLN A 115 -14.98 14.14 -10.33
N THR A 116 -14.69 15.38 -10.72
CA THR A 116 -15.62 16.21 -11.49
C THR A 116 -15.84 15.64 -12.89
N THR A 117 -14.80 15.19 -13.59
CA THR A 117 -14.93 14.56 -14.91
C THR A 117 -15.77 13.29 -14.84
N ALA A 118 -15.52 12.40 -13.88
CA ALA A 118 -16.34 11.21 -13.68
C ALA A 118 -17.81 11.55 -13.36
N ARG A 119 -18.04 12.54 -12.48
CA ARG A 119 -19.39 12.99 -12.14
C ARG A 119 -20.12 13.57 -13.36
N SER A 120 -19.47 14.46 -14.11
CA SER A 120 -20.05 15.06 -15.32
C SER A 120 -20.39 14.00 -16.37
N TRP A 121 -19.58 12.96 -16.51
CA TRP A 121 -19.88 11.83 -17.40
C TRP A 121 -21.14 11.06 -16.99
N LEU A 122 -21.29 10.81 -15.68
CA LEU A 122 -22.49 10.18 -15.12
C LEU A 122 -23.72 11.09 -15.24
N ASP A 123 -23.59 12.37 -14.91
CA ASP A 123 -24.66 13.37 -15.05
C ASP A 123 -25.12 13.48 -16.51
N ALA A 124 -24.19 13.42 -17.47
CA ALA A 124 -24.51 13.48 -18.89
C ALA A 124 -25.10 12.15 -19.43
N THR A 125 -24.84 11.01 -18.76
CA THR A 125 -25.45 9.71 -19.10
C THR A 125 -26.86 9.55 -18.52
N PHE A 126 -27.06 9.93 -17.25
CA PHE A 126 -28.30 9.64 -16.50
C PHE A 126 -29.12 10.86 -16.13
N GLY A 127 -28.66 12.06 -16.49
CA GLY A 127 -29.17 13.33 -15.97
C GLY A 127 -28.60 13.67 -14.58
N PRO A 128 -28.79 14.91 -14.11
CA PRO A 128 -28.39 15.32 -12.76
C PRO A 128 -29.08 14.47 -11.68
N GLN A 129 -28.33 13.96 -10.72
CA GLN A 129 -28.88 13.14 -9.64
C GLN A 129 -29.35 13.99 -8.44
N PRO A 130 -30.57 13.75 -7.89
CA PRO A 130 -31.04 14.42 -6.68
C PRO A 130 -30.08 14.21 -5.50
N GLY A 131 -29.71 15.29 -4.81
CA GLY A 131 -28.78 15.25 -3.67
C GLY A 131 -27.29 15.18 -4.05
N ALA A 132 -26.93 15.17 -5.33
CA ALA A 132 -25.54 15.27 -5.76
C ALA A 132 -24.96 16.65 -5.40
N LEU A 133 -23.98 16.67 -4.50
CA LEU A 133 -23.27 17.89 -4.09
C LEU A 133 -21.96 18.02 -4.85
N ASN A 134 -21.56 19.26 -5.14
CA ASN A 134 -20.18 19.56 -5.52
C ASN A 134 -19.31 19.44 -4.27
N TYR A 135 -18.78 18.25 -4.05
CA TYR A 135 -17.99 17.90 -2.88
C TYR A 135 -16.52 17.76 -3.26
N SER A 136 -15.66 18.53 -2.59
CA SER A 136 -14.22 18.32 -2.60
C SER A 136 -13.85 17.58 -1.32
N ASP A 137 -13.29 16.38 -1.46
CA ASP A 137 -12.96 15.54 -0.33
C ASP A 137 -11.66 16.02 0.36
N HIS A 138 -11.82 16.74 1.47
CA HIS A 138 -10.71 17.19 2.30
C HIS A 138 -10.39 16.24 3.46
N ARG A 139 -11.06 15.08 3.56
CA ARG A 139 -10.84 14.14 4.68
C ARG A 139 -9.42 13.59 4.71
N VAL A 140 -8.74 13.50 3.56
CA VAL A 140 -7.34 13.08 3.46
C VAL A 140 -6.41 14.04 4.21
N LEU A 141 -6.68 15.35 4.17
CA LEU A 141 -5.90 16.34 4.92
C LEU A 141 -6.06 16.12 6.44
N TRP A 142 -7.30 15.97 6.89
CA TRP A 142 -7.62 15.70 8.30
C TRP A 142 -7.09 14.36 8.76
N TYR A 143 -7.08 13.36 7.88
CA TYR A 143 -6.46 12.07 8.14
C TYR A 143 -4.95 12.20 8.35
N GLY A 144 -4.25 12.96 7.50
CA GLY A 144 -2.83 13.28 7.69
C GLY A 144 -2.56 13.99 9.02
N LEU A 145 -3.37 15.00 9.38
CA LEU A 145 -3.27 15.67 10.68
C LEU A 145 -3.53 14.71 11.85
N GLY A 146 -4.49 13.79 11.72
CA GLY A 146 -4.77 12.76 12.71
C GLY A 146 -3.60 11.80 12.91
N ILE A 147 -2.97 11.32 11.82
CA ILE A 147 -1.75 10.49 11.89
C ILE A 147 -0.65 11.24 12.64
N LEU A 148 -0.42 12.52 12.32
CA LEU A 148 0.56 13.35 13.01
C LEU A 148 0.23 13.52 14.50
N GLY A 149 -1.03 13.79 14.84
CA GLY A 149 -1.50 13.93 16.21
C GLY A 149 -1.24 12.68 17.05
N PHE A 150 -1.65 11.51 16.56
CA PHE A 150 -1.38 10.23 17.24
C PHE A 150 0.12 9.93 17.33
N THR A 151 0.89 10.29 16.30
CA THR A 151 2.34 10.08 16.27
C THR A 151 3.06 10.90 17.33
N VAL A 152 2.75 12.20 17.40
CA VAL A 152 3.34 13.13 18.39
C VAL A 152 2.92 12.75 19.80
N LEU A 153 1.63 12.44 20.02
CA LEU A 153 1.11 12.04 21.33
C LEU A 153 1.79 10.76 21.84
N ALA A 154 1.93 9.76 20.98
CA ALA A 154 2.58 8.51 21.34
C ALA A 154 4.07 8.70 21.63
N ASN A 155 4.78 9.46 20.80
CA ASN A 155 6.19 9.75 21.03
C ASN A 155 6.39 10.46 22.39
N ALA A 156 5.57 11.47 22.68
CA ALA A 156 5.59 12.18 23.96
C ALA A 156 5.33 11.23 25.14
N GLY A 157 4.26 10.43 25.06
CA GLY A 157 3.93 9.44 26.11
C GLY A 157 5.03 8.40 26.32
N LEU A 158 5.65 7.89 25.25
CA LEU A 158 6.74 6.93 25.33
C LEU A 158 8.02 7.50 25.95
N ASN A 159 8.26 8.81 25.82
CA ASN A 159 9.37 9.51 26.47
C ASN A 159 9.13 9.72 27.98
N MET A 160 7.88 9.80 28.42
CA MET A 160 7.54 9.91 29.86
C MET A 160 7.76 8.59 30.62
N ILE A 161 7.70 7.44 29.92
CA ILE A 161 7.91 6.14 30.54
C ILE A 161 9.42 5.91 30.74
N SER A 162 9.85 5.93 32.00
CA SER A 162 11.25 5.75 32.44
C SER A 162 12.02 4.75 31.57
N SER A 163 13.14 5.17 31.02
CA SER A 163 14.08 4.26 30.35
C SER A 163 14.63 3.28 31.38
N SER A 164 14.46 1.98 31.14
CA SER A 164 15.08 0.99 32.01
C SER A 164 16.59 1.15 31.97
N SER A 165 17.27 1.10 33.11
CA SER A 165 18.74 1.07 33.17
C SER A 165 19.23 -0.05 32.25
N GLN A 166 19.97 0.35 31.21
CA GLN A 166 20.54 -0.58 30.25
C GLN A 166 21.97 -0.89 30.67
N ILE A 167 22.32 -2.17 30.62
CA ILE A 167 23.70 -2.62 30.77
C ILE A 167 24.55 -1.94 29.69
N MET A 168 25.72 -1.41 30.05
CA MET A 168 26.66 -0.85 29.08
C MET A 168 27.23 -1.98 28.22
N ILE A 169 26.69 -2.17 27.02
CA ILE A 169 27.27 -3.05 26.00
C ILE A 169 28.10 -2.18 25.05
N SER A 170 29.32 -2.64 24.73
CA SER A 170 30.19 -1.99 23.75
C SER A 170 29.52 -1.95 22.37
N GLN A 171 29.54 -0.80 21.69
CA GLN A 171 28.98 -0.67 20.36
C GLN A 171 29.85 -1.40 19.34
N LYS A 172 29.22 -2.24 18.51
CA LYS A 172 29.91 -2.91 17.40
C LYS A 172 30.33 -1.89 16.33
N PRO A 173 31.38 -2.20 15.53
CA PRO A 173 31.87 -1.30 14.48
C PRO A 173 30.78 -0.90 13.47
N LEU A 174 30.82 0.35 13.01
CA LEU A 174 29.85 0.89 12.03
C LEU A 174 29.79 0.04 10.75
N ARG A 175 30.94 -0.44 10.25
CA ARG A 175 31.00 -1.30 9.06
C ARG A 175 30.14 -2.55 9.21
N LEU A 176 30.23 -3.23 10.36
CA LEU A 176 29.44 -4.44 10.62
C LEU A 176 27.94 -4.14 10.67
N ARG A 177 27.55 -2.99 11.25
CA ARG A 177 26.16 -2.53 11.32
C ARG A 177 25.59 -2.26 9.92
N LEU A 178 26.35 -1.58 9.06
CA LEU A 178 25.96 -1.30 7.67
C LEU A 178 25.86 -2.60 6.86
N VAL A 179 26.87 -3.47 6.95
CA VAL A 179 26.91 -4.76 6.24
C VAL A 179 25.77 -5.67 6.66
N ALA A 180 25.36 -5.66 7.94
CA ALA A 180 24.24 -6.48 8.38
C ALA A 180 22.92 -6.10 7.69
N ILE A 181 22.57 -4.81 7.65
CA ILE A 181 21.32 -4.35 7.04
C ILE A 181 21.37 -4.51 5.52
N LEU A 182 22.45 -4.05 4.88
CA LEU A 182 22.62 -4.12 3.43
C LEU A 182 22.72 -5.57 2.94
N GLY A 183 23.55 -6.37 3.61
CA GLY A 183 23.72 -7.79 3.31
C GLY A 183 22.45 -8.58 3.52
N GLY A 184 21.68 -8.29 4.58
CA GLY A 184 20.36 -8.88 4.80
C GLY A 184 19.42 -8.67 3.61
N GLY A 185 19.27 -7.42 3.14
CA GLY A 185 18.39 -7.09 2.02
C GLY A 185 18.82 -7.72 0.70
N ILE A 186 20.09 -7.55 0.31
CA ILE A 186 20.61 -8.05 -0.97
C ILE A 186 20.57 -9.59 -1.01
N VAL A 187 21.06 -10.26 0.03
CA VAL A 187 21.12 -11.73 0.05
C VAL A 187 19.70 -12.32 0.10
N ALA A 188 18.75 -11.69 0.79
CA ALA A 188 17.35 -12.13 0.74
C ALA A 188 16.75 -12.03 -0.66
N THR A 189 17.00 -10.93 -1.37
CA THR A 189 16.57 -10.78 -2.77
C THR A 189 17.15 -11.87 -3.66
N ILE A 190 18.45 -12.16 -3.53
CA ILE A 190 19.12 -13.22 -4.30
C ILE A 190 18.54 -14.60 -3.96
N ILE A 191 18.35 -14.92 -2.67
CA ILE A 191 17.77 -16.20 -2.25
C ILE A 191 16.36 -16.37 -2.81
N LEU A 192 15.50 -15.36 -2.69
CA LEU A 192 14.14 -15.47 -3.21
C LEU A 192 14.11 -15.57 -4.73
N TRP A 193 15.00 -14.88 -5.44
CA TRP A 193 15.18 -15.09 -6.87
C TRP A 193 15.62 -16.53 -7.19
N LEU A 194 16.57 -17.12 -6.46
CA LEU A 194 16.91 -18.53 -6.67
C LEU A 194 15.71 -19.47 -6.42
N VAL A 195 14.83 -19.10 -5.49
CA VAL A 195 13.58 -19.82 -5.22
C VAL A 195 12.54 -19.66 -6.36
N SER A 196 12.50 -18.52 -7.06
CA SER A 196 11.63 -18.42 -8.25
C SER A 196 12.13 -19.29 -9.40
N LEU A 197 13.45 -19.47 -9.54
CA LEU A 197 14.03 -20.33 -10.59
C LEU A 197 13.61 -21.81 -10.47
N ILE A 198 13.23 -22.27 -9.27
CA ILE A 198 12.70 -23.63 -9.05
C ILE A 198 11.16 -23.71 -9.22
N GLY A 199 10.53 -22.66 -9.73
CA GLY A 199 9.09 -22.63 -10.08
C GLY A 199 8.16 -22.14 -8.98
N ALA A 200 8.68 -21.52 -7.91
CA ALA A 200 7.85 -20.94 -6.87
C ALA A 200 7.18 -19.64 -7.36
N LYS A 201 5.85 -19.56 -7.22
CA LYS A 201 5.06 -18.34 -7.53
C LYS A 201 5.20 -17.31 -6.42
N LEU A 202 6.19 -16.44 -6.55
CA LEU A 202 6.52 -15.47 -5.51
C LEU A 202 5.46 -14.37 -5.36
N ASP A 203 4.83 -14.00 -6.48
CA ASP A 203 3.76 -13.01 -6.59
C ASP A 203 2.46 -13.42 -5.86
N GLN A 204 2.29 -14.70 -5.51
CA GLN A 204 1.05 -15.25 -4.92
C GLN A 204 1.28 -15.90 -3.54
N LEU A 205 2.44 -15.69 -2.93
CA LEU A 205 2.75 -16.26 -1.63
C LEU A 205 1.71 -15.88 -0.56
N LEU A 206 1.37 -16.84 0.30
CA LEU A 206 0.36 -16.68 1.36
C LEU A 206 -1.05 -16.31 0.85
N GLY A 207 -1.33 -16.51 -0.44
CA GLY A 207 -2.60 -16.10 -1.07
C GLY A 207 -2.76 -14.59 -1.15
N LEU A 208 -1.65 -13.85 -1.18
CA LEU A 208 -1.62 -12.39 -1.28
C LEU A 208 -0.85 -12.00 -2.52
N LEU A 209 -1.42 -11.09 -3.33
CA LEU A 209 -0.69 -10.52 -4.45
C LEU A 209 0.50 -9.74 -3.91
N VAL A 210 1.72 -10.25 -4.08
CA VAL A 210 3.00 -9.65 -3.70
C VAL A 210 3.20 -9.42 -2.18
N GLY A 211 2.14 -9.31 -1.38
CA GLY A 211 2.22 -9.12 0.06
C GLY A 211 2.92 -10.27 0.79
N GLY A 212 2.69 -11.51 0.34
CA GLY A 212 3.41 -12.68 0.88
C GLY A 212 4.91 -12.64 0.58
N TYR A 213 5.29 -12.17 -0.62
CA TYR A 213 6.70 -11.94 -0.95
C TYR A 213 7.35 -10.97 0.02
N LEU A 214 6.71 -9.83 0.33
CA LEU A 214 7.25 -8.87 1.30
C LEU A 214 7.43 -9.48 2.69
N ILE A 215 6.46 -10.26 3.16
CA ILE A 215 6.54 -10.93 4.47
C ILE A 215 7.74 -11.87 4.53
N VAL A 216 7.89 -12.72 3.52
CA VAL A 216 9.01 -13.66 3.42
C VAL A 216 10.33 -12.93 3.23
N TRP A 217 10.37 -11.89 2.41
CA TRP A 217 11.57 -11.08 2.17
C TRP A 217 12.06 -10.44 3.47
N PHE A 218 11.19 -9.79 4.26
CA PHE A 218 11.58 -9.25 5.56
C PHE A 218 12.05 -10.32 6.53
N GLY A 219 11.43 -11.52 6.51
CA GLY A 219 11.85 -12.63 7.34
C GLY A 219 13.25 -13.13 7.01
N VAL A 220 13.50 -13.45 5.73
CA VAL A 220 14.80 -13.92 5.25
C VAL A 220 15.87 -12.83 5.44
N ALA A 221 15.57 -11.59 5.06
CA ALA A 221 16.48 -10.46 5.21
C ALA A 221 16.81 -10.20 6.69
N GLY A 222 15.80 -10.28 7.56
CA GLY A 222 15.95 -10.10 8.99
C GLY A 222 16.80 -11.19 9.63
N LEU A 223 16.60 -12.46 9.26
CA LEU A 223 17.41 -13.58 9.75
C LEU A 223 18.86 -13.46 9.31
N ILE A 224 19.11 -13.12 8.04
CA ILE A 224 20.48 -12.92 7.53
C ILE A 224 21.15 -11.74 8.23
N ALA A 225 20.45 -10.62 8.35
CA ALA A 225 20.95 -9.45 9.06
C ALA A 225 21.28 -9.78 10.53
N LEU A 226 20.43 -10.56 11.20
CA LEU A 226 20.65 -11.03 12.57
C LEU A 226 21.86 -11.96 12.67
N LEU A 227 22.06 -12.87 11.71
CA LEU A 227 23.20 -13.80 11.66
C LEU A 227 24.54 -13.10 11.39
N ILE A 228 24.53 -12.03 10.59
CA ILE A 228 25.69 -11.17 10.35
C ILE A 228 25.97 -10.32 11.59
N PHE A 229 24.95 -9.64 12.13
CA PHE A 229 25.13 -8.68 13.21
C PHE A 229 25.38 -9.35 14.57
N ARG A 230 24.74 -10.50 14.84
CA ARG A 230 24.79 -11.25 16.10
C ARG A 230 24.61 -10.38 17.35
N PRO A 231 23.50 -9.65 17.49
CA PRO A 231 23.27 -8.80 18.65
C PRO A 231 23.10 -9.65 19.92
N HIS A 232 23.34 -9.04 21.08
CA HIS A 232 22.89 -9.63 22.34
C HIS A 232 21.35 -9.56 22.38
N ILE A 233 20.68 -10.68 22.65
CA ILE A 233 19.22 -10.77 22.72
C ILE A 233 18.82 -10.84 24.20
N PRO A 234 18.55 -9.70 24.86
CA PRO A 234 18.09 -9.72 26.25
C PRO A 234 16.68 -10.29 26.34
N ARG A 235 16.31 -10.85 27.49
CA ARG A 235 14.90 -11.24 27.74
C ARG A 235 14.01 -9.99 27.72
N PRO A 236 12.87 -10.02 27.01
CA PRO A 236 11.98 -8.87 26.94
C PRO A 236 11.38 -8.57 28.32
N ARG A 237 11.57 -7.34 28.82
CA ARG A 237 10.90 -6.86 30.03
C ARG A 237 9.50 -6.40 29.67
N ILE A 238 8.51 -6.66 30.53
CA ILE A 238 7.11 -6.30 30.30
C ILE A 238 6.93 -4.82 29.95
N ARG A 239 7.68 -3.91 30.60
CA ARG A 239 7.64 -2.46 30.31
C ARG A 239 8.04 -2.13 28.87
N VAL A 240 8.98 -2.87 28.29
CA VAL A 240 9.44 -2.68 26.90
C VAL A 240 8.40 -3.22 25.92
N LEU A 241 7.75 -4.34 26.25
CA LEU A 241 6.63 -4.87 25.47
C LEU A 241 5.47 -3.86 25.43
N ILE A 242 5.09 -3.30 26.59
CA ILE A 242 4.06 -2.26 26.70
C ILE A 242 4.39 -1.05 25.82
N LYS A 243 5.65 -0.58 25.80
CA LYS A 243 6.07 0.51 24.89
C LYS A 243 5.82 0.16 23.42
N GLY A 244 6.15 -1.06 23.00
CA GLY A 244 5.87 -1.55 21.64
C GLY A 244 4.37 -1.58 21.33
N LEU A 245 3.54 -2.04 22.27
CA LEU A 245 2.09 -2.09 22.11
C LEU A 245 1.45 -0.69 22.07
N ILE A 246 1.94 0.27 22.86
CA ILE A 246 1.51 1.67 22.79
C ILE A 246 1.85 2.27 21.41
N ALA A 247 3.06 2.02 20.91
CA ALA A 247 3.47 2.48 19.59
C ALA A 247 2.59 1.88 18.49
N LEU A 248 2.31 0.58 18.55
CA LEU A 248 1.38 -0.06 17.62
C LEU A 248 -0.03 0.53 17.73
N ALA A 249 -0.57 0.69 18.95
CA ALA A 249 -1.91 1.20 19.16
C ALA A 249 -2.06 2.61 18.57
N ALA A 250 -1.06 3.47 18.75
CA ALA A 250 -1.06 4.81 18.15
C ALA A 250 -1.01 4.76 16.62
N LEU A 251 -0.16 3.90 16.04
CA LEU A 251 -0.09 3.72 14.59
C LEU A 251 -1.39 3.12 14.03
N TRP A 252 -2.00 2.17 14.73
CA TRP A 252 -3.26 1.57 14.34
C TRP A 252 -4.43 2.55 14.46
N LEU A 253 -4.48 3.37 15.51
CA LEU A 253 -5.49 4.42 15.66
C LEU A 253 -5.32 5.51 14.59
N GLY A 254 -4.08 5.99 14.41
CA GLY A 254 -3.76 7.06 13.48
C GLY A 254 -3.91 6.66 12.03
N VAL A 255 -3.38 5.51 11.62
CA VAL A 255 -3.41 5.03 10.23
C VAL A 255 -4.63 4.15 9.99
N GLY A 256 -4.86 3.14 10.83
CA GLY A 256 -5.92 2.15 10.62
C GLY A 256 -7.32 2.68 10.85
N LEU A 257 -7.60 3.10 12.09
CA LEU A 257 -8.95 3.50 12.48
C LEU A 257 -9.39 4.74 11.69
N LEU A 258 -8.57 5.80 11.65
CA LEU A 258 -8.91 6.98 10.86
C LEU A 258 -8.96 6.68 9.36
N GLY A 259 -8.00 5.89 8.86
CA GLY A 259 -7.96 5.52 7.45
C GLY A 259 -9.20 4.73 7.01
N ASN A 260 -9.86 4.01 7.93
CA ASN A 260 -11.05 3.21 7.66
C ASN A 260 -12.24 4.06 7.21
N PHE A 261 -12.28 5.33 7.64
CA PHE A 261 -13.34 6.27 7.28
C PHE A 261 -13.00 7.16 6.08
N VAL A 262 -11.76 7.09 5.58
CA VAL A 262 -11.23 8.04 4.61
C VAL A 262 -10.74 7.39 3.32
N TRP A 263 -10.03 6.26 3.42
CA TRP A 263 -9.31 5.70 2.27
C TRP A 263 -9.76 4.28 1.91
N LEU A 264 -9.54 3.30 2.79
CA LEU A 264 -9.81 1.89 2.53
C LEU A 264 -10.15 1.17 3.83
N SER A 265 -10.76 -0.01 3.74
CA SER A 265 -11.05 -0.80 4.94
C SER A 265 -9.75 -1.34 5.55
N TRP A 266 -9.35 -0.81 6.70
CA TRP A 266 -8.12 -1.21 7.39
C TRP A 266 -8.32 -2.30 8.46
N LEU A 267 -9.58 -2.68 8.70
CA LEU A 267 -9.91 -3.79 9.59
C LEU A 267 -9.61 -5.12 8.91
N LEU A 268 -8.81 -5.95 9.58
CA LEU A 268 -8.49 -7.27 9.08
C LEU A 268 -9.69 -8.19 9.25
N ILE A 269 -10.15 -8.79 8.15
CA ILE A 269 -11.09 -9.91 8.19
C ILE A 269 -10.45 -11.12 8.93
N PRO A 270 -11.24 -12.06 9.46
CA PRO A 270 -10.71 -13.19 10.25
C PRO A 270 -9.56 -13.94 9.58
N TYR A 271 -9.65 -14.20 8.28
CA TYR A 271 -8.57 -14.85 7.51
C TYR A 271 -7.25 -14.07 7.58
N ARG A 272 -7.29 -12.75 7.34
CA ARG A 272 -6.10 -11.89 7.40
C ARG A 272 -5.57 -11.77 8.83
N PHE A 273 -6.45 -11.76 9.83
CA PHE A 273 -6.05 -11.74 11.24
C PHE A 273 -5.27 -13.00 11.65
N TRP A 274 -5.67 -14.18 11.17
CA TRP A 274 -4.92 -15.42 11.41
C TRP A 274 -3.54 -15.43 10.76
N ILE A 275 -3.38 -14.80 9.60
CA ILE A 275 -2.08 -14.64 8.93
C ILE A 275 -1.21 -13.58 9.63
N TRP A 276 -1.83 -12.58 10.26
CA TRP A 276 -1.12 -11.47 10.90
C TRP A 276 -0.21 -11.90 12.05
N ILE A 277 -0.65 -12.86 12.87
CA ILE A 277 0.11 -13.36 14.01
C ILE A 277 1.44 -14.03 13.57
N PRO A 278 1.45 -15.08 12.73
CA PRO A 278 2.70 -15.70 12.28
C PRO A 278 3.55 -14.74 11.45
N SER A 279 2.93 -13.89 10.61
CA SER A 279 3.66 -12.90 9.82
C SER A 279 4.40 -11.91 10.72
N THR A 280 3.77 -11.46 11.82
CA THR A 280 4.43 -10.59 12.80
C THR A 280 5.71 -11.24 13.31
N ILE A 281 5.66 -12.53 13.67
CA ILE A 281 6.83 -13.27 14.18
C ILE A 281 7.93 -13.32 13.11
N ILE A 282 7.56 -13.55 11.85
CA ILE A 282 8.50 -13.58 10.71
C ILE A 282 9.24 -12.24 10.56
N LEU A 283 8.58 -11.10 10.82
CA LEU A 283 9.20 -9.78 10.64
C LEU A 283 10.05 -9.32 11.83
N ILE A 284 9.91 -9.94 13.02
CA ILE A 284 10.66 -9.55 14.22
C ILE A 284 12.18 -9.49 13.97
N PRO A 285 12.85 -10.47 13.33
CA PRO A 285 14.30 -10.44 13.12
C PRO A 285 14.80 -9.18 12.40
N TRP A 286 14.07 -8.68 11.41
CA TRP A 286 14.45 -7.46 10.68
C TRP A 286 14.41 -6.24 11.60
N PHE A 287 13.25 -5.96 12.21
CA PHE A 287 13.09 -4.79 13.07
C PHE A 287 13.93 -4.89 14.35
N PHE A 288 14.15 -6.10 14.87
CA PHE A 288 15.07 -6.31 15.99
C PHE A 288 16.51 -5.96 15.59
N THR A 289 16.95 -6.34 14.40
CA THR A 289 18.30 -6.05 13.93
C THR A 289 18.48 -4.56 13.67
N VAL A 290 17.52 -3.91 13.01
CA VAL A 290 17.48 -2.44 12.85
C VAL A 290 17.50 -1.75 14.21
N GLY A 291 16.64 -2.16 15.14
CA GLY A 291 16.57 -1.57 16.48
C GLY A 291 17.88 -1.71 17.25
N SER A 292 18.56 -2.86 17.11
CA SER A 292 19.86 -3.11 17.75
C SER A 292 20.98 -2.33 17.09
N VAL A 293 20.97 -2.25 15.76
CA VAL A 293 21.93 -1.48 14.98
C VAL A 293 21.77 0.00 15.30
N ALA A 294 20.56 0.52 15.43
CA ALA A 294 20.33 1.93 15.74
C ALA A 294 20.30 2.22 17.26
N GLU A 295 20.59 1.24 18.12
CA GLU A 295 20.45 1.36 19.57
C GLU A 295 21.26 2.56 20.11
N ARG A 296 20.60 3.39 20.95
CA ARG A 296 21.15 4.62 21.55
C ARG A 296 21.55 5.71 20.54
N ALA A 297 21.11 5.63 19.28
CA ALA A 297 21.28 6.73 18.35
C ALA A 297 20.57 7.99 18.87
N LYS A 298 21.26 9.14 18.82
CA LYS A 298 20.63 10.46 18.95
C LYS A 298 19.62 10.64 17.80
N PRO A 299 18.61 11.51 17.93
CA PRO A 299 17.58 11.69 16.89
C PRO A 299 18.12 11.89 15.47
N ALA A 300 19.16 12.72 15.29
CA ALA A 300 19.78 12.93 13.97
C ALA A 300 20.44 11.65 13.40
N VAL A 301 21.07 10.85 14.24
CA VAL A 301 21.70 9.57 13.83
C VAL A 301 20.63 8.52 13.54
N GLN A 302 19.50 8.56 14.27
CA GLN A 302 18.35 7.69 14.01
C GLN A 302 17.72 7.98 12.65
N MET A 303 17.63 9.25 12.27
CA MET A 303 17.21 9.65 10.92
C MET A 303 18.14 9.05 9.86
N GLY A 304 19.47 9.10 10.08
CA GLY A 304 20.44 8.45 9.20
C GLY A 304 20.22 6.93 9.05
N TRP A 305 19.92 6.23 10.15
CA TRP A 305 19.58 4.80 10.09
C TRP A 305 18.26 4.52 9.37
N TRP A 306 17.26 5.39 9.55
CA TRP A 306 16.01 5.30 8.81
C TRP A 306 16.24 5.47 7.30
N ILE A 307 16.98 6.51 6.88
CA ILE A 307 17.34 6.71 5.46
C ILE A 307 18.11 5.50 4.92
N PHE A 308 19.08 4.99 5.67
CA PHE A 308 19.88 3.86 5.22
C PHE A 308 19.06 2.57 5.07
N GLN A 309 18.17 2.27 6.03
CA GLN A 309 17.26 1.14 5.93
C GLN A 309 16.28 1.32 4.76
N ALA A 310 15.72 2.52 4.62
CA ALA A 310 14.81 2.87 3.53
C ALA A 310 15.46 2.60 2.17
N ILE A 311 16.65 3.15 1.93
CA ILE A 311 17.42 2.94 0.71
C ILE A 311 17.72 1.45 0.51
N THR A 312 18.13 0.75 1.56
CA THR A 312 18.42 -0.69 1.48
C THR A 312 17.20 -1.49 1.02
N ILE A 313 16.03 -1.24 1.62
CA ILE A 313 14.77 -1.90 1.25
C ILE A 313 14.41 -1.54 -0.20
N LEU A 314 14.44 -0.27 -0.55
CA LEU A 314 14.11 0.18 -1.91
C LEU A 314 15.01 -0.44 -2.97
N LEU A 315 16.33 -0.42 -2.77
CA LEU A 315 17.28 -1.01 -3.72
C LEU A 315 17.12 -2.52 -3.82
N SER A 316 16.88 -3.20 -2.69
CA SER A 316 16.71 -4.65 -2.66
C SER A 316 15.40 -5.09 -3.33
N LEU A 317 14.32 -4.34 -3.13
CA LEU A 317 13.03 -4.61 -3.78
C LEU A 317 13.04 -4.19 -5.25
N TYR A 318 13.72 -3.10 -5.61
CA TYR A 318 13.93 -2.74 -7.01
C TYR A 318 14.72 -3.83 -7.75
N LEU A 319 15.80 -4.33 -7.14
CA LEU A 319 16.54 -5.49 -7.66
C LEU A 319 15.62 -6.72 -7.80
N ALA A 320 14.74 -6.96 -6.82
CA ALA A 320 13.78 -8.06 -6.91
C ALA A 320 12.84 -7.95 -8.12
N ILE A 321 12.37 -6.75 -8.44
CA ILE A 321 11.52 -6.48 -9.62
C ILE A 321 12.32 -6.71 -10.91
N MET A 322 13.58 -6.28 -10.96
CA MET A 322 14.44 -6.50 -12.14
C MET A 322 14.72 -7.98 -12.39
N LEU A 323 14.89 -8.76 -11.31
CA LEU A 323 15.15 -10.20 -11.38
C LEU A 323 13.87 -11.02 -11.61
N ASN A 324 12.72 -10.54 -11.12
CA ASN A 324 11.42 -11.19 -11.24
C ASN A 324 10.37 -10.16 -11.69
N PRO A 325 10.17 -9.97 -13.01
CA PRO A 325 9.24 -8.97 -13.53
C PRO A 325 7.78 -9.16 -13.08
N GLU A 326 7.39 -10.37 -12.67
CA GLU A 326 6.08 -10.67 -12.08
C GLU A 326 5.81 -9.89 -10.78
N LEU A 327 6.86 -9.46 -10.08
CA LEU A 327 6.75 -8.61 -8.88
C LEU A 327 6.52 -7.14 -9.22
N GLY A 328 6.23 -6.79 -10.49
CA GLY A 328 6.07 -5.40 -10.95
C GLY A 328 5.06 -4.56 -10.14
N PHE A 329 4.05 -5.20 -9.54
CA PHE A 329 3.11 -4.53 -8.63
C PHE A 329 3.80 -3.89 -7.40
N LEU A 330 4.96 -4.41 -6.96
CA LEU A 330 5.78 -3.78 -5.91
C LEU A 330 6.14 -2.34 -6.22
N PHE A 331 6.36 -2.00 -7.51
CA PHE A 331 6.81 -0.68 -7.91
C PHE A 331 5.84 0.42 -7.45
N ILE A 332 4.54 0.15 -7.51
CA ILE A 332 3.47 1.06 -7.07
C ILE A 332 3.52 1.28 -5.55
N ILE A 333 3.92 0.25 -4.79
CA ILE A 333 3.91 0.26 -3.31
C ILE A 333 5.24 0.72 -2.71
N LEU A 334 6.34 0.76 -3.48
CA LEU A 334 7.66 1.20 -2.99
C LEU A 334 7.63 2.55 -2.23
N PRO A 335 6.93 3.61 -2.69
CA PRO A 335 6.84 4.86 -1.95
C PRO A 335 6.12 4.69 -0.60
N LEU A 336 5.12 3.81 -0.52
CA LEU A 336 4.36 3.57 0.72
C LEU A 336 5.23 2.87 1.77
N VAL A 337 6.21 2.05 1.35
CA VAL A 337 7.17 1.43 2.28
C VAL A 337 7.95 2.51 3.06
N LEU A 338 8.35 3.60 2.41
CA LEU A 338 9.04 4.73 3.06
C LEU A 338 8.16 5.40 4.11
N VAL A 339 6.91 5.67 3.75
CA VAL A 339 5.92 6.29 4.66
C VAL A 339 5.70 5.38 5.86
N MET A 340 5.53 4.09 5.65
CA MET A 340 5.35 3.09 6.71
C MET A 340 6.51 3.09 7.72
N ILE A 341 7.75 2.89 7.26
CA ILE A 341 8.90 2.82 8.17
C ILE A 341 9.22 4.20 8.79
N GLY A 342 8.87 5.29 8.10
CA GLY A 342 8.96 6.67 8.61
C GLY A 342 8.00 6.93 9.75
N LEU A 343 6.72 6.62 9.58
CA LEU A 343 5.70 6.73 10.62
C LEU A 343 6.08 5.92 11.86
N HIS A 344 6.54 4.68 11.66
CA HIS A 344 7.02 3.85 12.77
C HIS A 344 8.18 4.51 13.53
N MET A 345 9.17 5.04 12.82
CA MET A 345 10.32 5.74 13.42
C MET A 345 9.91 7.01 14.18
N LEU A 346 8.93 7.76 13.67
CA LEU A 346 8.42 8.97 14.33
C LEU A 346 7.69 8.65 15.64
N VAL A 347 6.98 7.52 15.71
CA VAL A 347 6.32 7.07 16.95
C VAL A 347 7.33 6.55 17.95
N ILE A 348 8.23 5.65 17.52
CA ILE A 348 9.13 4.94 18.43
C ILE A 348 10.55 4.85 17.89
N TYR A 349 11.48 5.37 18.68
CA TYR A 349 12.91 5.28 18.45
C TYR A 349 13.54 4.01 19.07
N SER A 350 14.69 3.59 18.54
CA SER A 350 15.50 2.49 19.08
C SER A 350 15.86 2.68 20.57
N LYS A 351 16.03 3.93 21.03
CA LYS A 351 16.31 4.27 22.45
C LYS A 351 15.21 3.81 23.42
N HIS A 352 13.98 3.57 22.94
CA HIS A 352 12.90 3.06 23.79
C HIS A 352 13.00 1.55 24.04
N GLY A 353 13.98 0.88 23.43
CA GLY A 353 14.32 -0.52 23.60
C GLY A 353 14.13 -1.31 22.31
N THR A 354 15.13 -2.12 21.96
CA THR A 354 15.14 -2.95 20.75
C THR A 354 13.89 -3.80 20.59
N TRP A 355 13.41 -4.45 21.67
CA TRP A 355 12.18 -5.24 21.63
C TRP A 355 10.93 -4.41 21.36
N ALA A 356 10.84 -3.19 21.91
CA ALA A 356 9.71 -2.30 21.67
C ALA A 356 9.66 -1.89 20.20
N TYR A 357 10.82 -1.51 19.64
CA TYR A 357 10.98 -1.18 18.24
C TYR A 357 10.67 -2.37 17.33
N ALA A 358 11.16 -3.57 17.68
CA ALA A 358 10.96 -4.80 16.92
C ALA A 358 9.48 -5.20 16.81
N ILE A 359 8.79 -5.25 17.96
CA ILE A 359 7.40 -5.71 18.04
C ILE A 359 6.47 -4.72 17.35
N SER A 360 6.60 -3.44 17.66
CA SER A 360 5.76 -2.40 17.03
C SER A 360 5.96 -2.36 15.51
N GLY A 361 7.21 -2.42 15.04
CA GLY A 361 7.52 -2.39 13.61
C GLY A 361 7.00 -3.62 12.88
N ALA A 362 7.25 -4.81 13.43
CA ALA A 362 6.77 -6.05 12.84
C ALA A 362 5.23 -6.13 12.80
N MET A 363 4.55 -5.79 13.91
CA MET A 363 3.08 -5.80 13.98
C MET A 363 2.47 -4.78 13.02
N PHE A 364 3.00 -3.55 12.98
CA PHE A 364 2.48 -2.49 12.13
C PHE A 364 2.71 -2.76 10.65
N THR A 365 3.93 -3.18 10.27
CA THR A 365 4.24 -3.49 8.87
C THR A 365 3.46 -4.67 8.35
N THR A 366 3.34 -5.75 9.13
CA THR A 366 2.52 -6.90 8.70
C THR A 366 1.04 -6.55 8.63
N TRP A 367 0.52 -5.75 9.57
CA TRP A 367 -0.85 -5.27 9.50
C TRP A 367 -1.11 -4.44 8.23
N LEU A 368 -0.20 -3.51 7.87
CA LEU A 368 -0.31 -2.73 6.64
C LEU A 368 -0.28 -3.61 5.39
N ILE A 369 0.66 -4.56 5.30
CA ILE A 369 0.74 -5.51 4.18
C ILE A 369 -0.59 -6.27 4.07
N LEU A 370 -1.10 -6.77 5.18
CA LEU A 370 -2.34 -7.56 5.18
C LEU A 370 -3.57 -6.70 4.94
N ALA A 371 -3.60 -5.42 5.30
CA ALA A 371 -4.74 -4.56 5.02
C ALA A 371 -4.82 -4.15 3.54
N VAL A 372 -3.67 -3.90 2.90
CA VAL A 372 -3.61 -3.28 1.57
C VAL A 372 -3.56 -4.29 0.43
N PHE A 373 -2.82 -5.40 0.57
CA PHE A 373 -2.60 -6.29 -0.56
C PHE A 373 -3.81 -7.20 -0.86
N PRO A 374 -4.25 -7.31 -2.12
CA PRO A 374 -5.38 -8.16 -2.52
C PRO A 374 -5.15 -9.63 -2.15
N LEU A 375 -6.23 -10.31 -1.76
CA LEU A 375 -6.25 -11.78 -1.71
C LEU A 375 -6.27 -12.33 -3.14
N GLN A 376 -5.68 -13.50 -3.33
CA GLN A 376 -5.67 -14.26 -4.59
C GLN A 376 -6.57 -15.48 -4.49
#